data_AF-A0A4Q1VRY5-F1
#
_entry.id   AF-A0A4Q1VRY5-F1
#
_cell.length_a   1.000
_cell.length_b   1.000
_cell.length_c   1.000
_cell.angle_alpha   90.00
_cell.angle_beta   90.00
_cell.angle_gamma   90.00
#
_symmetry.space_group_name_H-M   'P 1'
#
loop_
_entity.id
_entity.type
_entity.pdbx_description
1 polymer ?
#
loop_
_entity_poly.entity_id
_entity_poly.type
_entity_poly.pdbx_seq_one_letter_code
_entity_poly.pdbx_strand_id
1 'polypeptide(L)' 'MGGLALRLALLAGMALVAPAYAQDATWHTAPVSTNFNAGLNWDTGVRPTDTAFFGTSTITSLRSRTM' A
#
# COMPACT_ATOMS: atom_id res chain seq x y z
N MET A 1 2.71 -42.65 12.31
CA MET A 1 2.08 -41.94 11.19
C MET A 1 2.08 -40.43 11.43
N GLY A 2 3.24 -39.77 11.50
CA GLY A 2 3.33 -38.33 11.86
C GLY A 2 4.17 -37.47 10.92
N GLY A 3 5.17 -38.05 10.24
CA GLY A 3 6.10 -37.28 9.40
C GLY A 3 5.49 -36.73 8.11
N LEU A 4 4.48 -37.39 7.54
CA LEU A 4 3.85 -36.94 6.29
C LEU A 4 2.91 -35.73 6.54
N ALA A 5 2.16 -35.75 7.65
CA ALA A 5 1.32 -34.65 8.06
C ALA A 5 2.13 -33.38 8.38
N LEU A 6 3.26 -33.53 9.08
CA LEU A 6 4.15 -32.41 9.41
C LEU A 6 4.79 -31.78 8.15
N ARG A 7 5.16 -32.60 7.16
CA ARG A 7 5.75 -32.12 5.89
C ARG A 7 4.74 -31.37 5.03
N LEU A 8 3.48 -31.84 4.97
CA LEU A 8 2.40 -31.13 4.26
C LEU A 8 2.05 -29.81 4.94
N ALA A 9 2.00 -29.78 6.28
CA ALA A 9 1.77 -28.54 7.03
C ALA A 9 2.88 -27.50 6.79
N LEU A 10 4.14 -27.94 6.73
CA LEU A 10 5.27 -27.05 6.46
C LEU A 10 5.26 -26.51 5.02
N LEU A 11 4.89 -27.34 4.03
CA LEU A 11 4.80 -26.92 2.62
C LEU A 11 3.63 -25.97 2.38
N ALA A 12 2.47 -26.22 3.02
CA ALA A 12 1.32 -25.33 2.97
C ALA A 12 1.59 -23.98 3.66
N GLY A 13 2.44 -23.96 4.69
CA GLY A 13 2.83 -22.73 5.39
C GLY A 13 3.70 -21.79 4.55
N MET A 14 4.56 -22.32 3.67
CA MET A 14 5.43 -21.48 2.83
C MET A 14 4.74 -20.89 1.60
N ALA A 15 3.65 -21.50 1.13
CA ALA A 15 2.90 -21.01 -0.03
C ALA A 15 2.08 -19.74 0.25
N LEU A 16 1.95 -19.33 1.52
CA LEU A 16 1.12 -18.18 1.93
C LEU A 16 1.89 -16.85 2.00
N VAL A 17 3.13 -16.80 1.53
CA VAL A 17 3.87 -15.53 1.40
C VAL A 17 3.82 -15.10 -0.07
N ALA A 18 2.66 -14.59 -0.49
CA ALA A 18 2.58 -13.86 -1.75
C ALA A 18 3.35 -12.53 -1.56
N PRO A 19 4.25 -12.14 -2.49
CA PRO A 19 4.86 -10.82 -2.44
C PRO A 19 3.75 -9.77 -2.51
N ALA A 20 3.71 -8.86 -1.54
CA ALA A 20 2.84 -7.69 -1.63
C ALA A 20 3.40 -6.81 -2.75
N TYR A 21 2.73 -6.80 -3.90
CA TYR A 21 3.02 -5.83 -4.96
C TYR A 21 2.83 -4.44 -4.36
N ALA A 22 3.94 -3.73 -4.20
CA ALA A 22 3.86 -2.38 -3.71
C ALA A 22 3.12 -1.53 -4.75
N GLN A 23 2.17 -0.72 -4.30
CA GLN A 23 1.25 -0.03 -5.17
C GLN A 23 1.78 1.37 -5.47
N ASP A 24 1.79 1.68 -6.75
CA ASP A 24 1.97 3.02 -7.26
C ASP A 24 0.65 3.79 -7.19
N ALA A 25 0.72 5.09 -6.92
CA ALA A 25 -0.47 5.92 -6.88
C ALA A 25 -0.16 7.37 -7.25
N THR A 26 -1.14 8.04 -7.85
CA THR A 26 -1.06 9.44 -8.27
C THR A 26 -1.88 10.32 -7.34
N TRP A 27 -1.26 11.40 -6.86
CA TRP A 27 -1.93 12.42 -6.06
C TRP A 27 -2.96 13.17 -6.89
N HIS A 28 -4.18 13.32 -6.37
CA HIS A 28 -5.25 13.99 -7.09
C HIS A 28 -4.96 15.46 -7.39
N THR A 29 -5.54 15.97 -8.47
CA THR A 29 -5.50 17.40 -8.81
C THR A 29 -6.27 18.27 -7.80
N ALA A 30 -7.31 17.72 -7.19
CA ALA A 30 -8.06 18.32 -6.09
C ALA A 30 -8.20 17.32 -4.93
N PRO A 31 -7.16 17.16 -4.09
CA PRO A 31 -7.17 16.24 -2.96
C PRO A 31 -8.09 16.76 -1.86
N VAL A 32 -8.62 15.85 -1.04
CA VAL A 32 -9.48 16.20 0.10
C VAL A 32 -8.72 16.85 1.25
N SER A 33 -7.40 16.63 1.39
CA SER A 33 -6.62 17.25 2.46
C SER A 33 -5.11 17.28 2.17
N THR A 34 -4.35 18.04 2.96
CA THR A 34 -2.88 18.06 2.89
C THR A 34 -2.22 16.83 3.52
N ASN A 35 -2.99 15.88 4.05
CA ASN A 35 -2.45 14.70 4.73
C ASN A 35 -1.98 13.66 3.71
N PHE A 36 -0.68 13.49 3.59
CA PHE A 36 -0.07 12.52 2.67
C PHE A 36 -0.57 11.08 2.92
N ASN A 37 -0.92 10.75 4.17
CA ASN A 37 -1.36 9.41 4.57
C ASN A 37 -2.85 9.14 4.32
N ALA A 38 -3.64 10.14 3.89
CA ALA A 38 -5.06 9.93 3.60
C ALA A 38 -5.24 9.28 2.23
N GLY A 39 -5.74 8.04 2.20
CA GLY A 39 -5.98 7.27 0.97
C GLY A 39 -6.86 7.98 -0.05
N LEU A 40 -7.86 8.75 0.42
CA LEU A 40 -8.77 9.54 -0.42
C LEU A 40 -8.09 10.66 -1.24
N ASN A 41 -6.80 10.95 -0.98
CA ASN A 41 -6.04 11.89 -1.79
C ASN A 41 -5.39 11.25 -3.03
N TRP A 42 -5.49 9.92 -3.16
CA TRP A 42 -4.84 9.12 -4.20
C TRP A 42 -5.88 8.46 -5.10
N ASP A 43 -5.56 8.35 -6.39
CA ASP A 43 -6.41 7.71 -7.41
C ASP A 43 -6.75 6.24 -7.15
N THR A 44 -5.84 5.52 -6.49
CA THR A 44 -6.09 4.14 -6.04
C THR A 44 -6.92 4.06 -4.76
N GLY A 45 -7.22 5.18 -4.11
CA GLY A 45 -7.92 5.26 -2.84
C GLY A 45 -7.07 4.89 -1.61
N VAL A 46 -5.78 4.61 -1.81
CA VAL A 46 -4.86 4.15 -0.77
C VAL A 46 -3.50 4.84 -0.97
N ARG A 47 -2.78 5.10 0.13
CA ARG A 47 -1.43 5.70 0.05
C ARG A 47 -0.48 4.76 -0.72
N PRO A 48 0.36 5.27 -1.63
CA PRO A 48 1.34 4.45 -2.32
C PRO A 48 2.32 3.82 -1.33
N THR A 49 2.72 2.59 -1.62
CA THR A 49 3.74 1.87 -0.86
C THR A 49 5.06 1.77 -1.61
N ASP A 50 5.07 1.97 -2.93
CA ASP A 50 6.27 2.09 -3.77
C ASP A 50 6.47 3.53 -4.26
N THR A 51 5.87 3.89 -5.40
CA THR A 51 6.07 5.19 -6.03
C THR A 51 4.83 6.07 -5.92
N ALA A 52 5.06 7.30 -5.46
CA ALA A 52 4.06 8.36 -5.48
C ALA A 52 4.29 9.27 -6.69
N PHE A 53 3.25 9.51 -7.49
CA PHE A 53 3.29 10.46 -8.60
C PHE A 53 2.55 11.75 -8.24
N PHE A 54 3.15 12.89 -8.58
CA PHE A 54 2.59 14.20 -8.32
C PHE A 54 2.50 15.01 -9.62
N GLY A 55 1.33 15.56 -9.87
CA GLY A 55 1.08 16.51 -10.95
C GLY A 55 0.61 17.87 -10.41
N THR A 56 -0.11 18.62 -11.24
CA THR A 56 -0.81 19.84 -10.81
C THR A 56 -1.80 19.51 -9.69
N SER A 57 -1.80 20.30 -8.62
CA SER A 57 -2.67 20.10 -7.46
C SER A 57 -3.10 21.43 -6.87
N THR A 58 -4.34 21.52 -6.35
CA THR A 58 -4.81 22.68 -5.56
C THR A 58 -4.11 22.79 -4.20
N ILE A 59 -3.47 21.71 -3.75
CA ILE A 59 -2.63 21.65 -2.56
C ILE A 59 -1.16 21.64 -2.99
N THR A 60 -0.39 22.63 -2.52
CA THR A 60 1.03 22.81 -2.84
C THR A 60 1.96 22.46 -1.68
N SER A 61 1.41 22.07 -0.52
CA SER A 61 2.17 21.66 0.66
C SER A 61 1.53 20.45 1.31
N LEU A 62 2.34 19.43 1.61
CA LEU A 62 1.93 18.18 2.21
C LEU A 62 2.43 18.08 3.65
N ARG A 63 1.68 17.36 4.47
CA ARG A 63 2.08 17.00 5.83
C ARG A 63 1.91 15.50 6.02
N SER A 64 2.89 14.87 6.65
CA SER A 64 2.75 13.52 7.18
C SER A 64 2.26 13.61 8.61
N ARG A 65 1.01 13.24 8.87
CA ARG A 65 0.56 13.02 10.24
C ARG A 65 1.00 11.63 10.66
N THR A 66 2.09 11.57 11.44
CA THR A 66 2.51 10.35 12.14
C THR A 66 1.62 10.20 13.38
N MET A 67 1.05 9.01 13.58
CA MET A 67 0.45 8.61 14.86
C MET A 67 1.49 7.89 15.71
#